data_AF-A0A286XD96-F1
#
_entry.id   AF-A0A286XD96-F1
#
_cell.length_a   1.000
_cell.length_b   1.000
_cell.length_c   1.000
_cell.angle_alpha   90.00
_cell.angle_beta   90.00
_cell.angle_gamma   90.00
#
_symmetry.space_group_name_H-M   'P 1'
#
loop_
_entity.id
_entity.type
_entity.pdbx_description
1 polymer ?
#
loop_
_entity_poly.entity_id
_entity_poly.type
_entity_poly.pdbx_seq_one_letter_code
_entity_poly.pdbx_strand_id
1 'polypeptide(L)'
;MSEVEHFMPILMEKEEEGVLSPILAHGGVRFMWIKHNNLYLVATSKKNACVSLVFSFLYKVVQVFSEYFKELEEESIRDNFVIIYELLDELMDFGYPQTTDSKILQEYITQEGHKLETGAPRPPATVTNAVSWRSEGIKYRKNEVFLDVIESVNLLVSANGNVLRSEIVGSIKMRVFLSGM
;
A
#
# COMPACT_ATOMS: atom_id res chain seq x y z
N MET A 1 10.46 -13.75 -23.78
CA MET A 1 10.87 -13.90 -22.37
C MET A 1 10.44 -12.64 -21.66
N SER A 2 9.65 -12.74 -20.60
CA SER A 2 9.20 -11.56 -19.85
C SER A 2 10.38 -10.96 -19.09
N GLU A 3 10.51 -9.63 -19.05
CA GLU A 3 11.60 -8.96 -18.31
C GLU A 3 11.61 -9.37 -16.83
N VAL A 4 10.45 -9.67 -16.24
CA VAL A 4 10.31 -10.08 -14.84
C VAL A 4 11.02 -11.39 -14.51
N GLU A 5 11.25 -12.27 -15.49
CA GLU A 5 11.95 -13.55 -15.27
C GLU A 5 13.42 -13.34 -14.87
N HIS A 6 14.00 -12.19 -15.25
CA HIS A 6 15.38 -11.81 -14.89
C HIS A 6 15.48 -11.21 -13.49
N PHE A 7 14.36 -10.83 -12.87
CA PHE A 7 14.36 -10.17 -11.56
C PHE A 7 15.00 -11.03 -10.47
N MET A 8 14.53 -12.28 -10.30
CA MET A 8 15.00 -13.14 -9.21
C MET A 8 16.47 -13.56 -9.38
N PRO A 9 16.96 -13.96 -10.57
CA PRO A 9 18.38 -14.22 -10.77
C PRO A 9 19.28 -13.02 -10.44
N ILE A 10 18.90 -11.81 -10.88
CA ILE A 10 19.67 -10.59 -10.60
C ILE A 10 19.62 -10.25 -9.11
N LEU A 11 18.47 -10.44 -8.45
CA LEU A 11 18.34 -10.23 -7.02
C LEU A 11 19.31 -11.12 -6.24
N MET A 12 19.36 -12.41 -6.57
CA MET A 12 20.27 -13.38 -5.94
C MET A 12 21.73 -13.03 -6.20
N GLU A 13 22.10 -12.69 -7.44
CA GLU A 13 23.46 -12.25 -7.80
C GLU A 13 23.90 -11.04 -6.94
N LYS A 14 23.05 -10.00 -6.85
CA LYS A 14 23.37 -8.78 -6.09
C LYS A 14 23.39 -9.00 -4.59
N GLU A 15 22.60 -9.95 -4.09
CA GLU A 15 22.63 -10.38 -2.69
C GLU A 15 23.93 -11.12 -2.36
N GLU A 16 24.36 -12.08 -3.20
CA GLU A 16 25.61 -12.84 -3.04
C GLU A 16 26.85 -11.94 -3.13
N GLU A 17 26.82 -10.93 -4.00
CA GLU A 17 27.87 -9.91 -4.14
C GLU A 17 27.85 -8.86 -3.01
N GLY A 18 26.83 -8.85 -2.15
CA GLY A 18 26.69 -7.87 -1.05
C GLY A 18 26.36 -6.45 -1.50
N VAL A 19 25.87 -6.28 -2.73
CA VAL A 19 25.51 -4.98 -3.35
C VAL A 19 24.00 -4.85 -3.58
N LEU A 20 23.22 -5.48 -2.70
CA LEU A 20 21.76 -5.47 -2.76
C LEU A 20 21.21 -4.04 -2.80
N SER A 21 20.28 -3.80 -3.73
CA SER A 21 19.64 -2.52 -3.95
C SER A 21 18.13 -2.68 -4.13
N PRO A 22 17.29 -1.79 -3.57
CA PRO A 22 15.86 -1.74 -3.85
C PRO A 22 15.52 -1.48 -5.33
N ILE A 23 16.52 -1.09 -6.12
CA ILE A 23 16.40 -0.87 -7.57
C ILE A 23 17.43 -1.74 -8.28
N LEU A 24 16.95 -2.72 -9.04
CA LEU A 24 17.78 -3.57 -9.90
C LEU A 24 17.70 -3.11 -11.35
N ALA A 25 18.62 -3.57 -12.19
CA ALA A 25 18.68 -3.19 -13.59
C ALA A 25 18.96 -4.40 -14.48
N HIS A 26 18.21 -4.51 -15.57
CA HIS A 26 18.48 -5.42 -16.68
C HIS A 26 18.44 -4.62 -17.97
N GLY A 27 19.61 -4.33 -18.54
CA GLY A 27 19.74 -3.42 -19.67
C GLY A 27 19.08 -2.05 -19.42
N GLY A 28 18.08 -1.70 -20.23
CA GLY A 28 17.32 -0.46 -20.12
C GLY A 28 16.14 -0.50 -19.13
N VAL A 29 15.86 -1.66 -18.51
CA VAL A 29 14.74 -1.83 -17.58
C VAL A 29 15.25 -1.67 -16.14
N ARG A 30 14.44 -1.04 -15.30
CA ARG A 30 14.65 -0.89 -13.86
C ARG A 30 13.56 -1.65 -13.12
N PHE A 31 13.93 -2.39 -12.07
CA PHE A 31 13.02 -3.09 -11.18
C PHE A 31 13.07 -2.42 -9.81
N MET A 32 12.04 -1.67 -9.46
CA MET A 32 11.87 -1.10 -8.13
C MET A 32 11.03 -2.08 -7.33
N TRP A 33 11.52 -2.55 -6.18
CA TRP A 33 10.88 -3.65 -5.48
C TRP A 33 10.89 -3.48 -3.97
N ILE A 34 9.86 -4.00 -3.33
CA ILE A 34 9.78 -4.19 -1.88
C ILE A 34 9.46 -5.65 -1.58
N LYS A 35 9.85 -6.10 -0.39
CA LYS A 35 9.49 -7.41 0.15
C LYS A 35 8.47 -7.24 1.26
N HIS A 36 7.37 -7.95 1.17
CA HIS A 36 6.34 -8.03 2.22
C HIS A 36 6.01 -9.50 2.46
N ASN A 37 6.31 -10.01 3.66
CA ASN A 37 6.20 -11.44 3.99
C ASN A 37 6.91 -12.32 2.94
N ASN A 38 6.18 -13.23 2.30
CA ASN A 38 6.61 -14.11 1.22
C ASN A 38 6.42 -13.53 -0.19
N LEU A 39 6.05 -12.25 -0.32
CA LEU A 39 5.77 -11.60 -1.58
C LEU A 39 6.85 -10.56 -1.95
N TYR A 40 7.13 -10.49 -3.24
CA TYR A 40 7.84 -9.37 -3.86
C TYR A 40 6.84 -8.55 -4.66
N LEU A 41 6.70 -7.27 -4.31
CA LEU A 41 5.99 -6.32 -5.16
C LEU A 41 7.03 -5.61 -6.02
N VAL A 42 6.96 -5.80 -7.32
CA VAL A 42 7.95 -5.31 -8.28
C VAL A 42 7.27 -4.38 -9.29
N ALA A 43 7.72 -3.13 -9.34
CA ALA A 43 7.35 -2.17 -10.36
C ALA A 43 8.49 -2.03 -11.38
N THR A 44 8.18 -2.13 -12.68
CA THR A 44 9.18 -2.02 -13.74
C THR A 44 9.05 -0.70 -14.50
N SER A 45 10.18 -0.12 -14.90
CA SER A 45 10.18 1.04 -15.79
C SER A 45 11.39 1.05 -16.72
N LYS A 46 11.18 1.53 -17.95
CA LYS A 46 12.25 1.79 -18.94
C LYS A 46 12.65 3.27 -19.01
N LYS A 47 11.97 4.12 -18.25
CA LYS A 47 12.17 5.58 -18.25
C LYS A 47 12.80 6.01 -16.94
N ASN A 48 13.19 7.29 -16.87
CA ASN A 48 13.52 7.94 -15.61
C ASN A 48 12.24 8.16 -14.78
N ALA A 49 11.76 7.10 -14.13
CA ALA A 49 10.56 7.13 -13.31
C ALA A 49 10.78 7.89 -11.99
N CYS A 50 9.71 8.48 -11.44
CA CYS A 50 9.74 9.07 -10.11
C CYS A 50 9.82 7.95 -9.06
N VAL A 51 11.03 7.68 -8.59
CA VAL A 51 11.32 6.52 -7.73
C VAL A 51 10.59 6.60 -6.39
N SER A 52 10.49 7.78 -5.79
CA SER A 52 9.76 7.98 -4.54
C SER A 52 8.26 7.71 -4.69
N LEU A 53 7.65 8.15 -5.80
CA LEU A 53 6.25 7.85 -6.11
C LEU A 53 6.02 6.35 -6.20
N VAL A 54 6.92 5.62 -6.86
CA VAL A 54 6.81 4.17 -7.02
C VAL A 54 6.88 3.47 -5.67
N PHE A 55 7.86 3.76 -4.82
CA PHE A 55 7.94 3.12 -3.50
C PHE A 55 6.77 3.47 -2.60
N SER A 56 6.37 4.75 -2.54
CA SER A 56 5.17 5.16 -1.79
C SER A 56 3.92 4.43 -2.27
N PHE A 57 3.78 4.25 -3.59
CA PHE A 57 2.68 3.49 -4.16
C PHE A 57 2.77 2.00 -3.80
N LEU A 58 3.94 1.36 -3.89
CA LEU A 58 4.09 -0.05 -3.51
C LEU A 58 3.70 -0.30 -2.04
N TYR A 59 4.13 0.57 -1.11
CA TYR A 59 3.70 0.48 0.28
C TYR A 59 2.20 0.76 0.47
N LYS A 60 1.63 1.67 -0.33
CA LYS A 60 0.18 1.94 -0.33
C LYS A 60 -0.62 0.75 -0.87
N VAL A 61 -0.14 0.04 -1.89
CA VAL A 61 -0.75 -1.20 -2.38
C VAL A 61 -0.75 -2.27 -1.30
N VAL A 62 0.39 -2.46 -0.60
CA VAL A 62 0.45 -3.35 0.57
C VAL A 62 -0.60 -2.95 1.61
N GLN A 63 -0.68 -1.67 1.96
CA GLN A 63 -1.67 -1.19 2.92
C GLN A 63 -3.11 -1.49 2.46
N VAL A 64 -3.47 -1.15 1.22
CA VAL A 64 -4.81 -1.41 0.67
C VAL A 64 -5.13 -2.90 0.72
N PHE A 65 -4.23 -3.75 0.25
CA PHE A 65 -4.43 -5.21 0.28
C PHE A 65 -4.55 -5.75 1.71
N SER A 66 -3.73 -5.28 2.66
CA SER A 66 -3.88 -5.65 4.07
C SER A 66 -5.21 -5.21 4.66
N GLU A 67 -5.76 -4.07 4.25
CA GLU A 67 -7.08 -3.60 4.70
C GLU A 67 -8.24 -4.40 4.06
N TYR A 68 -8.06 -4.96 2.86
CA TYR A 68 -9.04 -5.85 2.22
C TYR A 68 -8.98 -7.29 2.76
N PHE A 69 -7.77 -7.84 2.92
CA PHE A 69 -7.58 -9.28 3.17
C PHE A 69 -7.17 -9.61 4.61
N LYS A 70 -6.95 -8.59 5.47
CA LYS A 70 -6.37 -8.67 6.83
C LYS A 70 -4.89 -9.09 6.83
N GLU A 71 -4.57 -10.18 6.15
CA GLU A 71 -3.21 -10.69 5.96
C GLU A 71 -2.89 -10.77 4.46
N LEU A 72 -1.69 -10.32 4.08
CA LEU A 72 -1.23 -10.29 2.70
C LEU A 72 -0.09 -11.29 2.52
N GLU A 73 -0.46 -12.46 1.98
CA GLU A 73 0.43 -13.59 1.70
C GLU A 73 0.08 -14.23 0.35
N GLU A 74 0.87 -15.22 -0.07
CA GLU A 74 0.64 -15.96 -1.32
C GLU A 74 -0.78 -16.55 -1.45
N GLU A 75 -1.34 -17.11 -0.38
CA GLU A 75 -2.71 -17.62 -0.36
C GLU A 75 -3.73 -16.50 -0.62
N SER A 76 -3.58 -15.34 0.04
CA SER A 76 -4.41 -14.17 -0.19
C SER A 76 -4.44 -13.76 -1.67
N ILE A 77 -3.30 -13.84 -2.36
CA ILE A 77 -3.22 -13.51 -3.80
C ILE A 77 -3.96 -14.54 -4.66
N ARG A 78 -3.74 -15.83 -4.39
CA ARG A 78 -4.33 -16.92 -5.19
C ARG A 78 -5.85 -16.98 -5.06
N ASP A 79 -6.36 -16.79 -3.84
CA ASP A 79 -7.79 -16.94 -3.57
C ASP A 79 -8.59 -15.69 -3.98
N ASN A 80 -7.95 -14.52 -4.05
CA ASN A 80 -8.60 -13.24 -4.31
C ASN A 80 -8.18 -12.58 -5.63
N PHE A 81 -7.70 -13.36 -6.62
CA PHE A 81 -7.13 -12.80 -7.84
C PHE A 81 -8.08 -11.88 -8.62
N VAL A 82 -9.40 -12.16 -8.60
CA VAL A 82 -10.41 -11.35 -9.29
C VAL A 82 -10.42 -9.92 -8.75
N ILE A 83 -10.63 -9.76 -7.44
CA ILE A 83 -10.66 -8.44 -6.79
C ILE A 83 -9.29 -7.75 -6.83
N ILE A 84 -8.19 -8.52 -6.83
CA ILE A 84 -6.85 -7.94 -6.99
C ILE A 84 -6.69 -7.30 -8.37
N TYR A 85 -7.17 -7.94 -9.45
CA TYR A 85 -7.13 -7.33 -10.78
C TYR A 85 -7.99 -6.07 -10.85
N GLU A 86 -9.19 -6.07 -10.25
CA GLU A 86 -10.04 -4.87 -10.16
C GLU A 86 -9.35 -3.74 -9.37
N LEU A 87 -8.74 -4.07 -8.23
CA LEU A 87 -7.99 -3.09 -7.44
C LEU A 87 -6.79 -2.54 -8.21
N LEU A 88 -6.03 -3.38 -8.92
CA LEU A 88 -4.86 -2.91 -9.68
C LEU A 88 -5.26 -1.96 -10.82
N ASP A 89 -6.39 -2.21 -11.49
CA ASP A 89 -6.94 -1.34 -12.53
C ASP A 89 -7.38 0.02 -11.95
N GLU A 90 -7.99 0.02 -10.78
CA GLU A 90 -8.50 1.25 -10.14
C GLU A 90 -7.40 2.06 -9.41
N LEU A 91 -6.40 1.38 -8.83
CA LEU A 91 -5.34 2.02 -8.04
C LEU A 91 -4.40 2.85 -8.91
N MET A 92 -4.20 2.48 -10.17
CA MET A 92 -3.22 3.10 -11.06
C MET A 92 -3.62 3.01 -12.53
N ASP A 93 -3.63 4.16 -13.20
CA ASP A 93 -3.77 4.23 -14.66
C ASP A 93 -2.48 4.77 -15.28
N PHE A 94 -1.94 4.04 -16.26
CA PHE A 94 -0.73 4.39 -17.02
C PHE A 94 0.50 4.79 -16.17
N GLY A 95 0.64 4.21 -14.97
CA GLY A 95 1.74 4.52 -14.04
C GLY A 95 1.48 5.69 -13.10
N TYR A 96 0.29 6.30 -13.15
CA TYR A 96 -0.14 7.35 -12.25
C TYR A 96 -1.13 6.79 -11.23
N PRO A 97 -0.79 6.78 -9.93
CA PRO A 97 -1.73 6.41 -8.88
C PRO A 97 -2.99 7.27 -8.93
N GLN A 98 -4.16 6.64 -8.90
CA GLN A 98 -5.47 7.29 -8.90
C GLN A 98 -6.08 7.20 -7.49
N THR A 99 -7.09 6.36 -7.30
CA THR A 99 -7.81 6.21 -6.03
C THR A 99 -7.12 5.16 -5.18
N THR A 100 -6.52 5.56 -4.05
CA THR A 100 -5.76 4.64 -3.17
C THR A 100 -6.29 4.56 -1.73
N ASP A 101 -7.45 5.16 -1.48
CA ASP A 101 -8.13 5.10 -0.19
C ASP A 101 -9.07 3.89 -0.16
N SER A 102 -8.56 2.80 0.40
CA SER A 102 -9.25 1.52 0.65
C SER A 102 -10.70 1.66 1.11
N LYS A 103 -10.98 2.54 2.08
CA LYS A 103 -12.34 2.74 2.60
C LYS A 103 -13.33 3.26 1.56
N ILE A 104 -12.84 4.05 0.60
CA ILE A 104 -13.64 4.55 -0.52
C ILE A 104 -13.74 3.49 -1.61
N LEU A 105 -12.63 2.81 -1.91
CA LEU A 105 -12.61 1.69 -2.85
C LEU A 105 -13.60 0.59 -2.45
N GLN A 106 -13.73 0.31 -1.14
CA GLN A 106 -14.65 -0.69 -0.59
C GLN A 106 -16.13 -0.37 -0.84
N GLU A 107 -16.48 0.86 -1.23
CA GLU A 107 -17.87 1.22 -1.57
C GLU A 107 -18.32 0.68 -2.93
N TYR A 108 -17.38 0.40 -3.85
CA TYR A 108 -17.70 -0.03 -5.22
C TYR A 108 -16.86 -1.19 -5.75
N ILE A 109 -15.76 -1.55 -5.09
CA ILE A 109 -14.99 -2.78 -5.32
C ILE A 109 -15.17 -3.67 -4.09
N THR A 110 -16.16 -4.57 -4.17
CA THR A 110 -16.62 -5.39 -3.04
C THR A 110 -16.27 -6.87 -3.19
N GLN A 111 -15.95 -7.52 -2.07
CA GLN A 111 -15.69 -8.97 -2.03
C GLN A 111 -16.96 -9.82 -2.15
N GLU A 112 -18.13 -9.26 -1.85
CA GLU A 112 -19.41 -9.95 -1.97
C GLU A 112 -19.92 -9.93 -3.42
N GLY A 113 -20.27 -11.10 -3.95
CA GLY A 113 -20.83 -11.21 -5.29
C GLY A 113 -22.16 -10.47 -5.41
N HIS A 114 -22.25 -9.52 -6.34
CA HIS A 114 -23.50 -8.84 -6.63
C HIS A 114 -24.56 -9.84 -7.10
N LYS A 115 -25.70 -9.91 -6.40
CA LYS A 115 -26.94 -10.40 -7.02
C LYS A 115 -27.21 -9.55 -8.26
N LEU A 116 -27.43 -10.21 -9.39
CA LEU A 116 -27.62 -9.67 -10.75
C LEU A 116 -28.71 -8.60 -10.95
N GLU A 117 -29.29 -8.02 -9.89
CA GLU A 117 -30.49 -7.18 -10.00
C GLU A 117 -30.24 -5.67 -10.13
N THR A 118 -29.00 -5.19 -10.01
CA THR A 118 -28.66 -3.80 -10.33
C THR A 118 -27.23 -3.75 -10.86
N GLY A 119 -27.00 -3.07 -11.99
CA GLY A 119 -25.69 -2.96 -12.63
C GLY A 119 -24.58 -2.49 -11.68
N ALA A 120 -23.33 -2.66 -12.11
CA ALA A 120 -22.14 -2.36 -11.30
C ALA A 120 -22.30 -1.03 -10.53
N PRO A 121 -21.97 -1.00 -9.23
CA PRO A 121 -22.11 0.20 -8.41
C PRO A 121 -21.36 1.35 -9.08
N ARG A 122 -22.02 2.51 -9.20
CA ARG A 122 -21.37 3.71 -9.74
C ARG A 122 -20.31 4.17 -8.74
N PRO A 123 -19.14 4.65 -9.22
CA PRO A 123 -18.13 5.24 -8.34
C PRO A 123 -18.74 6.35 -7.46
N PRO A 124 -18.44 6.38 -6.15
CA PRO A 124 -18.90 7.43 -5.25
C PRO A 124 -18.40 8.81 -5.71
N ALA A 125 -19.21 9.85 -5.46
CA ALA A 125 -18.78 11.23 -5.70
C ALA A 125 -17.52 11.62 -4.90
N THR A 126 -17.25 10.93 -3.78
CA THR A 126 -16.03 11.08 -2.98
C THR A 126 -14.77 10.88 -3.80
N VAL A 127 -14.78 10.01 -4.82
CA VAL A 127 -13.63 9.76 -5.70
C VAL A 127 -13.22 11.00 -6.50
N THR A 128 -14.20 11.83 -6.89
CA THR A 128 -13.96 13.03 -7.70
C THR A 128 -14.00 14.34 -6.90
N ASN A 129 -14.34 14.27 -5.60
CA ASN A 129 -14.41 15.41 -4.71
C ASN A 129 -13.03 15.86 -4.20
N ALA A 130 -12.94 17.12 -3.77
CA ALA A 130 -11.74 17.65 -3.10
C ALA A 130 -11.45 16.95 -1.75
N VAL A 131 -12.48 16.40 -1.11
CA VAL A 131 -12.35 15.53 0.07
C VAL A 131 -12.51 14.09 -0.37
N SER A 132 -11.37 13.40 -0.57
CA SER A 132 -11.32 12.06 -1.16
C SER A 132 -11.27 10.92 -0.13
N TRP A 133 -11.22 11.22 1.16
CA TRP A 133 -10.99 10.22 2.23
C TRP A 133 -12.21 9.97 3.12
N ARG A 134 -13.31 10.70 2.92
CA ARG A 134 -14.52 10.62 3.74
C ARG A 134 -15.77 10.87 2.90
N SER A 135 -16.60 9.83 2.78
CA SER A 135 -17.89 9.94 2.13
C SER A 135 -18.90 10.69 2.98
N GLU A 136 -19.83 11.36 2.30
CA GLU A 136 -20.95 12.05 2.94
C GLU A 136 -21.96 11.04 3.51
N GLY A 137 -22.81 11.51 4.44
CA GLY A 137 -23.92 10.70 4.95
C GLY A 137 -23.56 9.68 6.04
N ILE A 138 -22.30 9.60 6.47
CA ILE A 138 -21.89 8.78 7.61
C ILE A 138 -22.68 9.21 8.87
N LYS A 139 -23.30 8.24 9.56
CA LYS A 139 -24.07 8.47 10.79
C LYS A 139 -23.70 7.46 11.86
N TYR A 140 -23.45 7.95 13.06
CA TYR A 140 -23.26 7.15 14.28
C TYR A 140 -24.33 7.48 15.31
N ARG A 141 -24.72 6.49 16.11
CA ARG A 141 -25.68 6.68 17.22
C ARG A 141 -25.12 7.59 18.31
N LYS A 142 -23.81 7.47 18.55
CA LYS A 142 -23.06 8.27 19.52
C LYS A 142 -21.81 8.76 18.81
N ASN A 143 -21.56 10.07 18.90
CA ASN A 143 -20.38 10.69 18.32
C ASN A 143 -19.24 10.62 19.34
N GLU A 144 -18.17 9.91 19.02
CA GLU A 144 -17.00 9.73 19.89
C GLU A 144 -15.71 9.73 19.06
N VAL A 145 -14.64 10.23 19.67
CA VAL A 145 -13.28 10.18 19.09
C VAL A 145 -12.34 9.61 20.13
N PHE A 146 -11.59 8.59 19.72
CA PHE A 146 -10.53 8.01 20.53
C PHE A 146 -9.18 8.44 19.95
N LEU A 147 -8.28 8.90 20.82
CA LEU A 147 -6.94 9.34 20.45
C LEU A 147 -5.92 8.49 21.22
N ASP A 148 -5.08 7.79 20.48
CA ASP A 148 -3.95 7.05 21.03
C ASP A 148 -2.67 7.84 20.76
N VAL A 149 -2.05 8.36 21.83
CA VAL A 149 -0.73 9.01 21.78
C VAL A 149 0.33 7.95 22.04
N ILE A 150 1.08 7.58 21.01
CA ILE A 150 2.05 6.50 21.04
C ILE A 150 3.45 7.09 20.90
N GLU A 151 4.32 6.84 21.87
CA GLU A 151 5.71 7.29 21.86
C GLU A 151 6.67 6.10 21.74
N SER A 152 7.52 6.11 20.72
CA SER A 152 8.59 5.13 20.53
C SER A 152 9.94 5.77 20.83
N VAL A 153 10.60 5.29 21.88
CA VAL A 153 11.92 5.80 22.31
C VAL A 153 13.02 5.01 21.61
N ASN A 154 13.75 5.67 20.71
CA ASN A 154 14.94 5.12 20.09
C ASN A 154 16.17 5.49 20.93
N LEU A 155 16.90 4.49 21.42
CA LEU A 155 18.11 4.68 22.24
C LEU A 155 19.27 3.84 21.70
N LEU A 156 20.40 4.47 21.43
CA LEU A 156 21.65 3.82 21.08
C LEU A 156 22.69 4.10 22.15
N VAL A 157 23.19 3.06 22.80
CA VAL A 157 24.21 3.14 23.86
C VAL A 157 25.50 2.50 23.36
N SER A 158 26.62 3.20 23.56
CA SER A 158 27.96 2.69 23.26
C SER A 158 28.36 1.56 24.21
N ALA A 159 29.37 0.76 23.82
CA ALA A 159 29.94 -0.28 24.68
C ALA A 159 30.48 0.26 26.03
N ASN A 160 30.85 1.54 26.09
CA ASN A 160 31.33 2.21 27.31
C ASN A 160 30.19 2.72 28.22
N GLY A 161 28.92 2.53 27.84
CA GLY A 161 27.75 3.01 28.58
C GLY A 161 27.31 4.44 28.26
N ASN A 162 28.02 5.15 27.37
CA ASN A 162 27.61 6.49 26.94
C ASN A 162 26.46 6.41 25.92
N VAL A 163 25.44 7.26 26.09
CA VAL A 163 24.34 7.41 25.11
C VAL A 163 24.87 8.11 23.86
N LEU A 164 24.73 7.46 22.70
CA LEU A 164 25.14 7.99 21.40
C LEU A 164 24.00 8.68 20.67
N ARG A 165 22.78 8.12 20.74
CA ARG A 165 21.57 8.70 20.14
C ARG A 165 20.39 8.44 21.04
N SER A 166 19.57 9.45 21.24
CA SER A 166 18.29 9.36 21.95
C SER A 166 17.29 10.27 21.25
N GLU A 167 16.22 9.69 20.72
CA GLU A 167 15.13 10.42 20.07
C GLU A 167 13.80 9.74 20.39
N ILE A 168 12.71 10.50 20.30
CA ILE A 168 11.35 10.00 20.47
C ILE A 168 10.61 10.18 19.15
N VAL A 169 10.12 9.08 18.60
CA VAL A 169 9.22 9.08 17.43
C VAL A 169 7.80 8.94 17.94
N GLY A 170 7.09 10.07 18.00
CA GLY A 170 5.69 10.14 18.42
C GLY A 170 4.71 9.95 17.26
N SER A 171 3.59 9.28 17.53
CA SER A 171 2.47 9.12 16.59
C SER A 171 1.15 9.28 17.33
N ILE A 172 0.25 10.12 16.80
CA ILE A 172 -1.13 10.23 17.28
C ILE A 172 -2.02 9.45 16.31
N LYS A 173 -2.59 8.34 16.78
CA LYS A 173 -3.56 7.56 16.00
C LYS A 173 -4.97 7.90 16.46
N MET A 174 -5.85 8.18 15.50
CA MET A 174 -7.23 8.56 15.80
C MET A 174 -8.21 7.50 15.30
N ARG A 175 -9.19 7.16 16.14
CA ARG A 175 -10.37 6.38 15.76
C ARG A 175 -11.59 7.27 15.89
N VAL A 176 -12.11 7.70 14.74
CA VAL A 176 -13.13 8.74 14.63
C VAL A 176 -14.48 8.10 14.32
N PHE A 177 -15.44 8.23 15.23
CA PHE A 177 -16.82 7.79 15.07
C PHE A 177 -17.74 9.01 15.12
N LEU A 178 -17.70 9.84 14.06
CA LEU A 178 -18.47 11.09 13.95
C LEU A 178 -19.45 11.04 12.78
N SER A 179 -20.63 11.63 12.96
CA SER A 179 -21.66 11.78 11.93
C SER A 179 -21.43 13.03 11.08
N GLY A 180 -21.73 12.96 9.78
CA GLY A 180 -21.54 14.08 8.84
C GLY A 180 -20.11 14.18 8.30
N MET A 181 -19.70 15.40 7.94
CA MET A 181 -18.34 15.76 7.50
C MET A 181 -17.56 16.42 8.62
#